data_AF-A0A951HWN1-F1
#
_entry.id   AF-A0A951HWN1-F1
#
_cell.length_a   1.000
_cell.length_b   1.000
_cell.length_c   1.000
_cell.angle_alpha   90.00
_cell.angle_beta   90.00
_cell.angle_gamma   90.00
#
_symmetry.space_group_name_H-M   'P 1'
#
loop_
_entity.id
_entity.type
_entity.pdbx_description
1 polymer ?
#
loop_
_entity_poly.entity_id
_entity_poly.type
_entity_poly.pdbx_seq_one_letter_code
_entity_poly.pdbx_strand_id
1 'polypeptide(L)' 'MRAALILATATITLSLGPAMAQGKCPASALTASYKVWAPDTLPTGRTATGTHPCGKSLTCTGGVRGQRASRVCRWN' A
#
# COMPACT_ATOMS: atom_id res chain seq x y z
N MET A 1 -22.51 52.83 10.33
CA MET A 1 -21.79 52.08 9.29
C MET A 1 -21.57 50.67 9.82
N ARG A 2 -22.18 49.65 9.21
CA ARG A 2 -22.17 48.25 9.69
C ARG A 2 -20.97 47.52 9.08
N ALA A 3 -19.97 47.19 9.90
CA ALA A 3 -18.82 46.41 9.47
C ALA A 3 -19.21 44.92 9.44
N ALA A 4 -19.38 44.36 8.25
CA ALA A 4 -19.53 42.92 8.05
C ALA A 4 -18.13 42.29 8.04
N LEU A 5 -17.79 41.60 9.13
CA LEU A 5 -16.55 40.83 9.25
C LEU A 5 -16.74 39.52 8.46
N ILE A 6 -16.12 39.42 7.27
CA ILE A 6 -16.14 38.20 6.45
C ILE A 6 -15.14 37.22 7.07
N LEU A 7 -15.66 36.19 7.74
CA LEU A 7 -14.90 35.04 8.22
C LEU A 7 -14.45 34.20 7.00
N ALA A 8 -13.21 34.40 6.55
CA ALA A 8 -12.58 33.53 5.58
C ALA A 8 -12.20 32.21 6.26
N THR A 9 -13.08 31.21 6.19
CA THR A 9 -12.76 29.83 6.56
C THR A 9 -11.78 29.26 5.54
N ALA A 10 -10.49 29.28 5.90
CA ALA A 10 -9.45 28.59 5.15
C ALA A 10 -9.65 27.08 5.31
N THR A 11 -10.29 26.45 4.33
CA THR A 11 -10.33 24.99 4.20
C THR A 11 -8.95 24.51 3.82
N ILE A 12 -8.19 24.02 4.80
CA ILE A 12 -6.92 23.34 4.55
C ILE A 12 -7.26 21.96 3.98
N THR A 13 -7.22 21.84 2.65
CA THR A 13 -7.32 20.55 1.98
C THR A 13 -6.01 19.81 2.20
N LEU A 14 -5.92 18.99 3.26
CA LEU A 14 -4.82 18.04 3.43
C LEU A 14 -4.98 16.92 2.40
N SER A 15 -4.45 17.13 1.19
CA SER A 15 -4.25 16.08 0.21
C SER A 15 -3.11 15.18 0.66
N LEU A 16 -3.42 14.16 1.47
CA LEU A 16 -2.54 13.00 1.67
C LEU A 16 -2.47 12.21 0.36
N GLY A 17 -1.73 12.73 -0.62
CA GLY A 17 -1.31 11.92 -1.77
C GLY A 17 -0.42 10.77 -1.26
N PRO A 18 -0.54 9.56 -1.83
CA PRO A 18 0.34 8.46 -1.45
C PRO A 18 1.77 8.91 -1.72
N ALA A 19 2.58 8.95 -0.67
CA ALA A 19 4.01 9.21 -0.76
C ALA A 19 4.61 8.10 -1.64
N MET A 20 4.80 8.41 -2.93
CA MET A 20 5.52 7.54 -3.84
C MET A 20 6.97 7.53 -3.37
N ALA A 21 7.32 6.58 -2.51
CA ALA A 21 8.69 6.39 -2.11
C ALA A 21 9.49 5.96 -3.35
N GLN A 22 10.14 6.91 -4.01
CA GLN A 22 11.08 6.72 -5.11
C GLN A 22 12.33 5.95 -4.63
N GLY A 23 12.14 4.69 -4.24
CA GLY A 23 13.19 3.75 -3.88
C GLY A 23 13.31 2.65 -4.92
N LYS A 24 14.52 2.09 -5.07
CA LYS A 24 14.75 0.95 -5.95
C LYS A 24 13.83 -0.21 -5.57
N CYS A 25 13.09 -0.76 -6.52
CA CYS A 25 12.30 -1.96 -6.27
C CYS A 25 13.22 -3.13 -5.91
N PRO A 26 12.91 -3.91 -4.86
CA PRO A 26 13.61 -5.17 -4.62
C PRO A 26 13.43 -6.10 -5.82
N ALA A 27 14.46 -6.91 -6.12
CA ALA A 27 14.40 -7.84 -7.25
C ALA A 27 13.28 -8.88 -7.07
N SER A 28 13.10 -9.37 -5.85
CA SER A 28 12.08 -10.37 -5.52
C SER A 28 10.75 -9.72 -5.16
N ALA A 29 9.68 -10.12 -5.86
CA ALA A 29 8.31 -9.75 -5.53
C ALA A 29 7.88 -10.28 -4.15
N LEU A 30 8.43 -11.43 -3.73
CA LEU A 30 8.17 -11.96 -2.39
C LEU A 30 8.68 -11.00 -1.31
N THR A 31 9.92 -10.51 -1.46
CA THR A 31 10.50 -9.51 -0.54
C THR A 31 9.71 -8.20 -0.57
N ALA A 32 9.30 -7.75 -1.77
CA ALA A 32 8.46 -6.57 -1.94
C ALA A 32 7.12 -6.69 -1.20
N SER A 33 6.51 -7.88 -1.25
CA SER A 33 5.18 -8.10 -0.68
C SER A 33 5.09 -7.81 0.81
N TYR A 34 6.17 -7.96 1.57
CA TYR A 34 6.18 -7.70 3.01
C TYR A 34 6.13 -6.20 3.36
N LYS A 35 6.39 -5.32 2.38
CA LYS A 35 6.15 -3.87 2.52
C LYS A 35 4.71 -3.48 2.16
N VAL A 36 3.98 -4.36 1.48
CA VAL A 36 2.58 -4.12 1.06
C VAL A 36 1.60 -4.79 2.03
N TRP A 37 1.88 -6.03 2.44
CA TRP A 37 1.03 -6.85 3.30
C TRP A 37 1.83 -7.50 4.42
N ALA A 38 1.33 -7.45 5.65
CA ALA A 38 1.92 -8.16 6.78
C ALA A 38 1.82 -9.69 6.60
N PRO A 39 2.70 -10.51 7.22
CA PRO A 39 2.85 -11.96 6.98
C PRO A 39 1.53 -12.76 6.89
N ASP A 40 0.56 -12.46 7.74
CA ASP A 40 -0.68 -13.24 7.91
C ASP A 40 -1.94 -12.52 7.37
N THR A 41 -1.79 -11.43 6.61
CA THR A 41 -2.95 -10.67 6.09
C THR A 41 -3.46 -11.17 4.74
N LEU A 42 -2.69 -12.01 4.05
CA LEU A 42 -3.12 -12.61 2.79
C LEU A 42 -3.95 -13.86 3.07
N PRO A 43 -5.24 -13.89 2.70
CA PRO A 43 -6.06 -15.06 2.95
C PRO A 43 -5.55 -16.27 2.17
N THR A 44 -5.52 -17.43 2.82
CA THR A 44 -5.11 -18.69 2.21
C THR A 44 -5.93 -19.00 0.96
N GLY A 45 -5.25 -19.32 -0.15
CA GLY A 45 -5.85 -19.62 -1.44
C GLY A 45 -6.43 -18.41 -2.17
N ARG A 46 -6.28 -17.19 -1.63
CA ARG A 46 -6.76 -15.97 -2.27
C ARG A 46 -5.59 -15.16 -2.81
N THR A 47 -5.86 -14.52 -3.95
CA THR A 47 -4.92 -13.63 -4.61
C THR A 47 -5.25 -12.18 -4.27
N ALA A 48 -4.22 -11.38 -3.99
CA ALA A 48 -4.32 -9.94 -3.80
C ALA A 48 -3.29 -9.24 -4.70
N THR A 49 -3.68 -8.08 -5.23
CA THR A 49 -2.81 -7.21 -6.02
C THR A 49 -2.61 -5.91 -5.27
N GLY A 50 -1.38 -5.42 -5.26
CA GLY A 50 -1.01 -4.21 -4.53
C GLY A 50 0.19 -3.53 -5.17
N THR A 51 0.34 -2.24 -4.87
CA THR A 51 1.43 -1.42 -5.41
C THR A 51 2.50 -1.28 -4.34
N HIS A 52 3.72 -1.72 -4.66
CA HIS A 52 4.88 -1.48 -3.82
C HIS A 52 5.22 0.03 -3.82
N PRO A 53 5.75 0.60 -2.74
CA PRO A 53 6.11 2.02 -2.69
C PRO A 53 7.04 2.50 -3.82
N CYS A 54 7.84 1.59 -4.39
CA CYS A 54 8.68 1.86 -5.58
C CYS A 54 7.89 2.10 -6.88
N GLY A 55 6.56 2.03 -6.87
CA GLY A 55 5.67 2.28 -8.01
C GLY A 55 5.29 1.05 -8.84
N LYS A 56 5.89 -0.13 -8.57
CA LYS A 56 5.53 -1.37 -9.28
C LYS A 56 4.38 -2.12 -8.60
N SER A 57 3.51 -2.70 -9.40
CA SER A 57 2.43 -3.58 -8.94
C SER A 57 2.92 -5.01 -8.81
N LEU A 58 2.48 -5.70 -7.77
CA LEU A 58 2.72 -7.13 -7.59
C LEU A 58 1.44 -7.86 -7.19
N THR A 59 1.38 -9.12 -7.57
CA THR A 59 0.29 -10.04 -7.27
C THR A 59 0.80 -11.15 -6.37
N CYS A 60 0.13 -11.38 -5.23
CA CYS A 60 0.47 -12.44 -4.29
C CYS A 60 -0.72 -13.35 -4.03
N THR A 61 -0.48 -14.65 -3.88
CA THR A 61 -1.47 -15.62 -3.40
C THR A 61 -1.06 -16.10 -2.00
N GLY A 62 -1.97 -15.96 -1.04
CA GLY A 62 -1.78 -16.43 0.33
C GLY A 62 -1.80 -17.95 0.43
N GLY A 63 -1.03 -18.51 1.34
CA GLY A 63 -0.92 -19.95 1.57
C GLY A 63 -0.57 -20.26 3.02
N VAL A 64 -0.48 -21.55 3.33
CA VAL A 64 0.03 -22.06 4.61
C VAL A 64 1.09 -23.11 4.33
N ARG A 65 2.19 -23.09 5.07
CA ARG A 65 3.23 -24.13 5.02
C ARG A 65 3.47 -24.66 6.43
N GLY A 66 2.84 -25.78 6.75
CA GLY A 66 2.74 -26.25 8.13
C GLY A 66 1.91 -25.29 8.97
N GLN A 67 2.46 -24.81 10.09
CA GLN A 67 1.80 -23.86 11.00
C GLN A 67 2.11 -22.38 10.69
N ARG A 68 2.77 -22.07 9.56
CA ARG A 68 3.16 -20.70 9.20
C ARG A 68 2.43 -20.21 7.96
N ALA A 69 1.99 -18.95 7.97
CA ALA A 69 1.53 -18.30 6.75
C ALA A 69 2.65 -18.28 5.70
N SER A 70 2.28 -18.54 4.47
CA SER A 70 3.15 -18.48 3.31
C SER A 70 2.48 -17.63 2.23
N ARG A 71 3.27 -17.21 1.24
CA ARG A 71 2.76 -16.47 0.09
C ARG A 71 3.64 -16.74 -1.11
N VAL A 72 3.05 -16.70 -2.30
CA VAL A 72 3.77 -16.74 -3.57
C VAL A 72 3.44 -15.45 -4.30
N CYS A 73 4.46 -14.72 -4.73
CA CYS A 73 4.31 -13.37 -5.28
C CYS A 73 5.06 -13.22 -6.60
N ARG A 74 4.48 -12.45 -7.51
CA ARG A 74 5.09 -12.07 -8.80
C ARG A 74 4.89 -10.59 -9.07
N TRP A 75 5.88 -9.98 -9.72
CA TRP A 75 5.71 -8.65 -10.30
C TRP A 75 4.74 -8.73 -11.49
N ASN A 76 3.96 -7.68 -11.68
CA ASN A 76 3.16 -7.49 -12.88
C ASN A 76 3.90 -6.59 -13.88
#